data_AF-K1ZZX1-F1
#
_entry.id   AF-K1ZZX1-F1
#
_cell.length_a   1.000
_cell.length_b   1.000
_cell.length_c   1.000
_cell.angle_alpha   90.00
_cell.angle_beta   90.00
_cell.angle_gamma   90.00
#
_symmetry.space_group_name_H-M   'P 1'
#
loop_
_entity.id
_entity.type
_entity.pdbx_description
1 polymer ?
#
loop_
_entity_poly.entity_id
_entity_poly.type
_entity_poly.pdbx_seq_one_letter_code
_entity_poly.pdbx_strand_id
1 'polypeptide(L)'
;MNLDLTTILGIIGAIFILFAFILEQKKIWNSEMLKYDLVNFIGSAILIVYGILIKGYPFVILNSVWALVSLKDVLSDIIKNNKTNN
;
A
#
# COMPACT_ATOMS: atom_id res chain seq x y z
N MET A 1 9.82 20.88 -17.60
CA MET A 1 10.29 19.58 -17.09
C MET A 1 9.17 18.59 -17.31
N ASN A 2 9.34 17.64 -18.24
CA ASN A 2 8.34 16.60 -18.47
C ASN A 2 8.45 15.57 -17.35
N LEU A 3 7.32 15.19 -16.75
CA LEU A 3 7.29 14.10 -15.79
C LEU A 3 7.51 12.80 -16.55
N ASP A 4 8.54 12.04 -16.17
CA ASP A 4 8.72 10.70 -16.67
C ASP A 4 7.81 9.70 -15.93
N LEU A 5 7.60 8.54 -16.54
CA LEU A 5 6.74 7.51 -15.97
C LEU A 5 7.21 7.07 -14.58
N THR A 6 8.53 7.01 -14.36
CA THR A 6 9.14 6.67 -13.07
C THR A 6 8.70 7.64 -11.98
N THR A 7 8.76 8.94 -12.23
CA THR A 7 8.33 9.98 -11.27
C THR A 7 6.82 9.90 -11.01
N ILE A 8 6.02 9.63 -12.04
CA ILE A 8 4.57 9.46 -11.90
C ILE A 8 4.25 8.27 -10.98
N LEU A 9 4.92 7.12 -11.17
CA LEU A 9 4.75 5.95 -10.29
C LEU A 9 5.12 6.28 -8.84
N GLY A 10 6.26 6.96 -8.64
CA GLY A 10 6.69 7.38 -7.30
C GLY A 10 5.66 8.28 -6.61
N ILE A 11 5.12 9.27 -7.32
CA ILE A 11 4.10 10.19 -6.79
C ILE A 11 2.81 9.43 -6.46
N ILE A 12 2.30 8.60 -7.37
CA ILE A 12 1.06 7.85 -7.16
C ILE A 12 1.19 6.91 -5.97
N GLY A 13 2.26 6.10 -5.91
CA GLY A 13 2.49 5.18 -4.80
C GLY A 13 2.61 5.91 -3.45
N ALA A 14 3.32 7.04 -3.42
CA ALA A 14 3.44 7.86 -2.22
C ALA A 14 2.10 8.45 -1.77
N ILE A 15 1.27 8.93 -2.70
CA ILE A 15 -0.08 9.44 -2.41
C ILE A 15 -0.93 8.36 -1.75
N PHE A 16 -0.92 7.13 -2.25
CA PHE A 16 -1.70 6.02 -1.67
C PHE A 16 -1.29 5.75 -0.21
N ILE A 17 0.01 5.56 0.05
CA ILE A 17 0.52 5.29 1.41
C ILE A 17 0.23 6.46 2.35
N LEU A 18 0.51 7.70 1.92
CA LEU A 18 0.31 8.88 2.77
C LEU A 18 -1.17 9.16 3.02
N PHE A 19 -2.04 8.89 2.03
CA PHE A 19 -3.48 9.02 2.20
C PHE A 19 -4.00 8.03 3.26
N ALA A 20 -3.62 6.75 3.16
CA ALA A 20 -3.97 5.74 4.16
C ALA A 20 -3.45 6.12 5.55
N PHE A 21 -2.20 6.56 5.65
CA PHE A 21 -1.59 7.03 6.90
C PHE A 21 -2.33 8.23 7.50
N ILE A 22 -2.65 9.26 6.71
CA ILE A 22 -3.38 10.45 7.20
C ILE A 22 -4.76 10.06 7.74
N LEU A 23 -5.48 9.16 7.06
CA LEU A 23 -6.81 8.73 7.50
C LEU A 23 -6.75 7.87 8.77
N GLU A 24 -5.73 7.04 8.91
CA GLU A 24 -5.49 6.25 10.13
C GLU A 24 -5.11 7.15 11.31
N GLN A 25 -4.20 8.10 11.12
CA GLN A 25 -3.83 9.09 12.13
C GLN A 25 -5.00 9.98 12.58
N LYS A 26 -5.93 10.28 11.66
CA LYS A 26 -7.18 10.98 11.98
C LYS A 26 -8.24 10.09 12.61
N LYS A 27 -7.97 8.81 12.83
CA LYS A 27 -8.91 7.79 13.33
C LYS A 27 -10.16 7.63 12.45
N ILE A 28 -10.09 8.04 11.18
CA ILE A 28 -11.17 7.87 10.20
C ILE A 28 -11.14 6.43 9.71
N TRP A 29 -9.94 5.92 9.42
CA TRP A 29 -9.69 4.50 9.21
C TRP A 29 -8.89 3.95 10.40
N ASN A 30 -8.83 2.63 10.53
CA ASN A 30 -7.91 1.97 11.45
C ASN A 30 -7.18 0.84 10.71
N SER A 31 -6.11 0.33 11.32
CA SER A 31 -5.27 -0.73 10.74
C SER A 31 -5.92 -2.11 10.68
N GLU A 32 -7.16 -2.27 11.11
CA GLU A 32 -7.95 -3.51 10.98
C GLU A 32 -8.99 -3.40 9.86
N MET A 33 -9.08 -2.25 9.17
CA MET A 33 -10.03 -2.09 8.08
C MET A 33 -9.44 -2.59 6.77
N LEU A 34 -10.11 -3.52 6.10
CA LEU A 34 -9.78 -3.99 4.75
C LEU A 34 -9.42 -2.86 3.75
N LYS A 35 -10.12 -1.72 3.77
CA LYS A 35 -9.83 -0.57 2.90
C LYS A 35 -8.46 0.09 3.19
N TYR A 36 -8.02 0.10 4.45
CA TYR A 36 -6.71 0.61 4.83
C TYR A 36 -5.62 -0.31 4.27
N ASP A 37 -5.76 -1.62 4.47
CA ASP A 37 -4.78 -2.60 3.97
C ASP A 37 -4.75 -2.68 2.44
N LEU A 38 -5.90 -2.59 1.76
CA LEU A 38 -5.95 -2.55 0.30
C LEU A 38 -5.21 -1.33 -0.26
N VAL A 39 -5.41 -0.15 0.31
CA VAL A 39 -4.74 1.08 -0.16
C VAL A 39 -3.23 1.01 0.11
N ASN A 40 -2.82 0.51 1.29
CA ASN A 40 -1.40 0.31 1.60
C ASN A 40 -0.75 -0.73 0.68
N PHE A 41 -1.43 -1.83 0.37
CA PHE A 41 -0.94 -2.86 -0.54
C PHE A 41 -0.73 -2.30 -1.96
N ILE A 42 -1.71 -1.57 -2.50
CA ILE A 42 -1.60 -0.97 -3.84
C ILE A 42 -0.48 0.07 -3.86
N GLY A 43 -0.42 0.95 -2.87
CA GLY A 43 0.62 1.98 -2.78
C GLY A 43 2.02 1.39 -2.69
N SER A 44 2.21 0.41 -1.81
CA SER A 44 3.50 -0.27 -1.62
C SER A 44 3.92 -1.08 -2.86
N ALA A 45 3.00 -1.75 -3.54
CA ALA A 45 3.31 -2.44 -4.80
C ALA A 45 3.83 -1.48 -5.89
N ILE A 46 3.20 -0.30 -6.04
CA ILE A 46 3.67 0.74 -6.95
C ILE A 46 5.05 1.27 -6.53
N LEU A 47 5.26 1.49 -5.23
CA LEU A 47 6.55 1.96 -4.70
C LEU A 47 7.68 0.94 -4.81
N ILE A 48 7.40 -0.36 -4.80
CA ILE A 48 8.37 -1.41 -5.12
C ILE A 48 8.84 -1.26 -6.57
N VAL A 49 7.90 -1.12 -7.52
CA VAL A 49 8.24 -0.92 -8.95
C VAL A 49 9.07 0.34 -9.12
N TYR A 50 8.66 1.46 -8.52
CA TYR A 50 9.44 2.70 -8.52
C TYR A 50 10.85 2.49 -7.92
N GLY A 51 10.96 1.84 -6.77
CA GLY A 51 12.22 1.56 -6.10
C GLY A 51 13.20 0.73 -6.94
N ILE A 52 12.69 -0.26 -7.69
CA ILE A 52 13.48 -1.05 -8.63
C ILE A 52 14.01 -0.15 -9.77
N LEU A 53 13.15 0.70 -10.34
CA LEU A 53 13.52 1.61 -11.45
C LEU A 53 14.62 2.60 -11.04
N ILE A 54 14.61 3.09 -9.80
CA ILE A 54 15.64 4.02 -9.29
C ILE A 54 16.83 3.31 -8.62
N LYS A 55 16.88 1.96 -8.63
CA LYS A 55 17.89 1.15 -7.92
C LYS A 55 17.98 1.46 -6.41
N GLY A 56 16.87 1.86 -5.80
CA GLY A 56 16.75 2.19 -4.38
C GLY A 56 16.46 0.96 -3.53
N TYR A 57 17.41 0.02 -3.41
CA TYR A 57 17.16 -1.27 -2.73
C TYR A 57 16.63 -1.15 -1.28
N PRO A 58 17.13 -0.24 -0.42
CA PRO A 58 16.54 -0.06 0.92
C PRO A 58 15.05 0.32 0.87
N PHE A 59 14.67 1.13 -0.12
CA PHE A 59 13.28 1.53 -0.36
C PHE A 59 12.43 0.36 -0.86
N VAL A 60 12.98 -0.49 -1.72
CA VAL A 60 12.32 -1.73 -2.17
C VAL A 60 12.06 -2.66 -1.00
N ILE A 61 13.05 -2.88 -0.12
CA ILE A 61 12.91 -3.74 1.06
C ILE A 61 11.82 -3.19 1.99
N LEU A 62 11.85 -1.88 2.28
CA LEU A 62 10.85 -1.22 3.10
C LEU A 62 9.43 -1.47 2.56
N ASN A 63 9.19 -1.15 1.29
CA ASN A 63 7.85 -1.29 0.71
C ASN A 63 7.43 -2.75 0.54
N SER A 64 8.37 -3.68 0.38
CA SER A 64 8.07 -5.11 0.36
C SER A 64 7.50 -5.60 1.69
N VAL A 65 8.01 -5.11 2.82
CA VAL A 65 7.46 -5.44 4.14
C VAL A 65 6.03 -4.91 4.27
N TRP A 66 5.79 -3.65 3.90
CA TRP A 66 4.44 -3.06 3.87
C TRP A 66 3.48 -3.89 3.01
N ALA A 67 3.88 -4.24 1.78
CA ALA A 67 3.07 -5.03 0.87
C ALA A 67 2.72 -6.41 1.44
N LEU A 68 3.68 -7.11 2.03
CA LEU A 68 3.45 -8.46 2.57
C LEU A 68 2.51 -8.45 3.78
N VAL A 69 2.66 -7.48 4.68
CA VAL A 69 1.78 -7.34 5.86
C VAL A 69 0.36 -7.01 5.40
N SER A 70 0.19 -5.98 4.57
CA SER A 70 -1.14 -5.60 4.08
C SER A 70 -1.81 -6.70 3.24
N LEU A 71 -1.05 -7.44 2.42
CA LEU A 71 -1.61 -8.57 1.65
C LEU A 71 -2.16 -9.66 2.56
N LYS A 72 -1.44 -10.01 3.64
CA LYS A 72 -1.88 -11.00 4.61
C LYS A 72 -3.22 -10.59 5.25
N ASP A 73 -3.35 -9.33 5.63
CA ASP A 73 -4.53 -8.82 6.33
C ASP A 73 -5.73 -8.73 5.37
N VAL A 74 -5.53 -8.27 4.13
CA VAL A 74 -6.54 -8.31 3.06
C VAL A 74 -7.08 -9.73 2.84
N LEU A 75 -6.21 -10.73 2.72
CA LEU A 75 -6.63 -12.12 2.51
C LEU A 75 -7.41 -12.67 3.70
N SER A 76 -6.96 -12.37 4.92
CA SER A 76 -7.66 -12.75 6.17
C SER A 76 -9.09 -12.19 6.20
N ASP A 77 -9.25 -10.90 5.89
CA ASP A 77 -10.54 -10.21 5.96
C ASP A 77 -11.54 -10.69 4.91
N ILE A 78 -11.07 -10.95 3.69
CA ILE A 78 -11.90 -11.53 2.62
C ILE A 78 -12.40 -12.93 3.04
N ILE A 79 -11.53 -13.76 3.62
CA ILE A 79 -11.90 -15.11 4.08
C ILE A 79 -12.91 -15.05 5.24
N LYS A 80 -12.71 -14.13 6.20
CA LYS A 80 -13.64 -13.95 7.34
C LYS A 80 -15.02 -13.51 6.87
N ASN A 81 -15.10 -12.50 6.01
CA ASN A 81 -16.37 -11.98 5.49
C ASN A 81 -17.18 -13.05 4.72
N ASN A 82 -16.51 -13.97 4.02
CA ASN A 82 -17.20 -15.08 3.35
C ASN A 82 -17.78 -16.11 4.32
N LYS A 83 -17.25 -16.24 5.53
CA LYS A 83 -17.79 -17.17 6.55
C LYS A 83 -19.00 -16.61 7.29
N THR A 84 -19.10 -15.30 7.46
CA THR A 84 -20.25 -14.64 8.11
C THR A 84 -21.47 -14.52 7.22
N ASN A 85 -21.31 -14.65 5.89
CA ASN A 85 -22.39 -14.56 4.90
C ASN A 85 -22.96 -15.92 4.46
N ASN A 86 -22.50 -17.03 5.04
CA ASN A 86 -23.03 -18.40 4.86
C ASN A 86 -23.70 -18.88 6.14
#